data_AF-Q6QLX8-F1
#
_entry.id   AF-Q6QLX8-F1
#
_cell.length_a   1.000
_cell.length_b   1.000
_cell.length_c   1.000
_cell.angle_alpha   90.00
_cell.angle_beta   90.00
_cell.angle_gamma   90.00
#
_symmetry.space_group_name_H-M   'P 1'
#
loop_
_entity.id
_entity.type
_entity.pdbx_description
1 polymer ?
#
loop_
_entity_poly.entity_id
_entity_poly.type
_entity_poly.pdbx_seq_one_letter_code
_entity_poly.pdbx_strand_id
1 'polypeptide(L)' 'SCGWKGKGPVNNPVGSCSADDKPISIDAGTGCNGGTAYACSQQQPWAVNDTLSYGFAGAYITSELVGKP' A
#
# COMPACT_ATOMS: atom_id res chain seq x y z
N SER A 1 2.74 -2.96 4.88
CA SER A 1 4.04 -2.26 5.03
C SER A 1 3.82 -0.76 5.14
N CYS A 2 3.63 -0.03 4.03
CA CYS A 2 3.37 1.43 4.03
C CYS A 2 2.02 1.85 4.62
N GLY A 3 1.14 0.88 4.95
CA GLY A 3 -0.11 1.11 5.66
C GLY A 3 0.00 1.14 7.18
N TRP A 4 1.19 0.98 7.76
CA TRP A 4 1.38 1.16 9.20
C TRP A 4 1.83 2.59 9.52
N LYS A 5 1.40 3.11 10.67
CA LYS A 5 1.92 4.37 11.23
C LYS A 5 3.45 4.31 11.38
N GLY A 6 4.13 5.43 11.11
CA GLY A 6 5.58 5.58 11.32
C GLY A 6 6.48 4.88 10.29
N LYS A 7 5.95 4.35 9.19
CA LYS A 7 6.75 3.71 8.12
C LYS A 7 7.34 4.67 7.09
N GLY A 8 7.00 5.95 7.17
CA GLY A 8 7.57 7.01 6.33
C GLY A 8 7.07 8.40 6.74
N PRO A 9 7.69 9.49 6.26
CA PRO A 9 7.28 10.87 6.53
C PRO A 9 6.10 11.26 5.63
N VAL A 10 4.90 10.73 5.94
CA VAL A 10 3.66 10.99 5.20
C VAL A 10 2.61 11.61 6.11
N ASN A 11 1.65 12.32 5.52
CA ASN A 11 0.50 12.86 6.26
C ASN A 11 -0.44 11.75 6.77
N ASN A 12 -0.62 10.69 5.98
CA ASN A 12 -1.38 9.49 6.35
C ASN A 12 -0.74 8.24 5.72
N PRO A 13 -0.71 7.08 6.41
CA PRO A 13 -0.28 5.83 5.79
C PRO A 13 -1.29 5.34 4.74
N VAL A 14 -0.87 4.39 3.91
CA VAL A 14 -1.74 3.79 2.89
C VAL A 14 -2.93 3.07 3.56
N GLY A 15 -4.15 3.38 3.14
CA GLY A 15 -5.36 2.76 3.69
C GLY A 15 -5.42 1.25 3.44
N SER A 16 -6.02 0.53 4.38
CA SER A 16 -6.37 -0.90 4.25
C SER A 16 -7.88 -1.07 4.23
N CYS A 17 -8.34 -2.24 3.80
CA CYS A 17 -9.76 -2.58 3.75
C CYS A 17 -10.07 -3.85 4.52
N SER A 18 -11.33 -4.01 4.95
CA SER A 18 -11.87 -5.28 5.44
C SER A 18 -11.99 -6.30 4.29
N ALA A 19 -12.36 -7.55 4.62
CA ALA A 19 -12.57 -8.60 3.62
C ALA A 19 -13.66 -8.25 2.59
N ASP A 20 -14.62 -7.40 2.98
CA ASP A 20 -15.71 -6.90 2.12
C ASP A 20 -15.37 -5.57 1.42
N ASP A 21 -14.07 -5.26 1.29
CA ASP A 21 -13.52 -4.10 0.58
C ASP A 21 -14.00 -2.74 1.13
N LYS A 22 -14.21 -2.64 2.45
CA LYS A 22 -14.54 -1.37 3.13
C LYS A 22 -13.33 -0.78 3.83
N PRO A 23 -13.10 0.54 3.81
CA PRO A 23 -12.03 1.16 4.59
C PRO A 23 -12.10 0.74 6.05
N ILE A 24 -10.96 0.35 6.62
CA ILE A 24 -10.84 -0.10 8.01
C ILE A 24 -9.85 0.75 8.79
N SER A 25 -9.93 0.68 10.12
CA SER A 25 -8.96 1.34 11.01
C SER A 25 -7.53 0.98 10.64
N ILE A 26 -6.66 1.99 10.69
CA ILE A 26 -5.22 1.84 10.45
C ILE A 26 -4.51 1.01 11.52
N ASP A 27 -5.15 0.82 12.68
CA ASP A 27 -4.65 0.01 13.79
C ASP A 27 -5.11 -1.46 13.70
N ALA A 28 -5.89 -1.82 12.67
CA ALA A 28 -6.33 -3.20 12.45
C ALA A 28 -5.15 -4.11 12.07
N GLY A 29 -5.11 -5.31 12.67
CA GLY A 29 -4.09 -6.32 12.37
C GLY A 29 -4.16 -6.84 10.93
N THR A 30 -3.04 -7.25 10.35
CA THR A 30 -3.01 -7.83 9.00
C THR A 30 -3.73 -9.17 8.94
N GLY A 31 -4.56 -9.36 7.91
CA GLY A 31 -5.20 -10.66 7.63
C GLY A 31 -4.22 -11.81 7.44
N CYS A 32 -3.00 -11.54 6.96
CA CYS A 32 -1.95 -12.54 6.80
C CYS A 32 -1.45 -13.12 8.14
N ASN A 33 -1.81 -12.52 9.27
CA ASN A 33 -1.44 -12.97 10.61
C ASN A 33 -2.67 -13.00 11.54
N GLY A 34 -3.84 -13.38 11.00
CA GLY A 34 -5.08 -13.56 11.78
C GLY A 34 -5.84 -12.27 12.13
N GLY A 35 -5.44 -11.12 11.56
CA GLY A 35 -6.20 -9.87 11.67
C GLY A 35 -7.27 -9.71 10.60
N THR A 36 -7.72 -8.46 10.38
CA THR A 36 -8.86 -8.14 9.50
C THR A 36 -8.55 -7.06 8.45
N ALA A 37 -7.29 -6.63 8.33
CA ALA A 37 -6.84 -5.65 7.35
C ALA A 37 -6.21 -6.33 6.12
N TYR A 38 -6.69 -5.97 4.94
CA TYR A 38 -6.28 -6.45 3.62
C TYR A 38 -5.98 -5.28 2.68
N ALA A 39 -5.38 -5.56 1.53
CA ALA A 39 -5.22 -4.57 0.47
C ALA A 39 -6.59 -4.23 -0.14
N CYS A 40 -6.87 -2.95 -0.37
CA CYS A 40 -8.12 -2.51 -0.99
C CYS A 40 -8.13 -2.81 -2.49
N SER A 41 -9.27 -3.19 -3.05
CA SER A 41 -9.43 -3.51 -4.48
C SER A 41 -9.22 -2.29 -5.38
N GLN A 42 -9.41 -1.08 -4.86
CA GLN A 42 -9.07 0.16 -5.57
C GLN A 42 -7.56 0.39 -5.74
N GLN A 43 -6.72 -0.39 -5.06
CA GLN A 43 -5.26 -0.35 -5.20
C GLN A 43 -4.75 -1.30 -6.30
N GLN A 44 -5.61 -1.68 -7.24
CA GLN A 44 -5.27 -2.45 -8.44
C GLN A 44 -4.84 -1.52 -9.59
N PRO A 45 -4.02 -1.99 -10.53
CA PRO A 45 -3.61 -1.19 -11.67
C PRO A 45 -4.77 -0.98 -12.67
N TRP A 46 -4.70 0.10 -13.44
CA TRP A 46 -5.59 0.35 -14.57
C TRP A 46 -4.85 0.98 -15.73
N ALA A 47 -5.30 0.69 -16.94
CA ALA A 47 -4.79 1.30 -18.16
C ALA A 47 -5.44 2.67 -18.37
N VAL A 48 -4.63 3.65 -18.74
CA VAL A 48 -5.08 4.96 -19.24
C VAL A 48 -5.25 4.90 -20.75
N ASN A 49 -4.31 4.25 -21.44
CA ASN A 49 -4.34 3.92 -22.87
C ASN A 49 -3.35 2.76 -23.16
N ASP A 50 -3.19 2.39 -24.43
CA ASP A 50 -2.36 1.24 -24.88
C ASP A 50 -0.88 1.30 -24.42
N THR A 51 -0.38 2.49 -24.05
CA THR A 51 1.03 2.69 -23.68
C THR A 51 1.24 3.24 -22.26
N LEU A 52 0.17 3.55 -21.53
CA LEU A 52 0.24 4.17 -20.20
C LEU A 52 -0.75 3.52 -19.23
N SER A 53 -0.27 3.18 -18.04
CA SER A 53 -1.05 2.67 -16.92
C SER A 53 -0.61 3.31 -15.61
N TYR A 54 -1.53 3.34 -14.64
CA TYR A 54 -1.22 3.66 -13.25
C TYR A 54 -1.46 2.44 -12.37
N GLY A 55 -0.77 2.38 -11.23
CA GLY A 55 -0.86 1.26 -10.31
C GLY A 55 0.00 1.42 -9.07
N PHE A 56 0.14 0.32 -8.33
CA PHE A 56 0.81 0.26 -7.03
C PHE A 56 1.82 -0.89 -7.02
N ALA A 57 2.89 -0.75 -6.24
CA ALA A 57 3.93 -1.77 -6.12
C ALA A 57 4.50 -1.83 -4.70
N GLY A 58 4.84 -3.03 -4.25
CA GLY A 58 5.77 -3.21 -3.13
C GLY A 58 7.19 -3.07 -3.66
N ALA A 59 7.91 -2.04 -3.24
CA ALA A 59 9.23 -1.73 -3.75
C ALA A 59 10.32 -1.98 -2.71
N TYR A 60 11.44 -2.53 -3.17
CA TYR A 60 12.74 -2.46 -2.49
C TYR A 60 13.67 -1.67 -3.40
N ILE A 61 14.22 -0.57 -2.89
CA ILE A 61 15.08 0.33 -3.65
C ILE A 61 16.48 0.24 -3.05
N THR A 62 17.47 -0.11 -3.87
CA THR A 62 18.87 -0.20 -3.46
C THR A 62 19.45 1.19 -3.18
N SER A 63 20.40 1.28 -2.25
CA SER A 63 21.01 2.55 -1.83
C SER A 63 21.62 3.35 -2.99
N GLU A 64 22.22 2.64 -3.95
CA GLU A 64 22.80 3.23 -5.17
C GLU A 64 21.80 4.08 -5.98
N LEU A 65 20.51 3.69 -5.99
CA LEU A 65 19.47 4.40 -6.74
C LEU A 65 18.83 5.57 -5.99
N VAL A 66 18.99 5.66 -4.66
CA VAL A 66 18.40 6.74 -3.84
C VAL A 66 19.36 7.89 -3.54
N GLY A 67 20.56 7.89 -4.13
CA GLY A 67 21.52 8.99 -3.98
C GLY A 67 21.98 9.23 -2.55
N LYS A 68 21.87 8.22 -1.67
CA LYS A 68 22.50 8.19 -0.36
C LYS A 68 23.76 7.33 -0.43
N PRO A 69 24.87 7.72 0.23
CA PRO A 69 26.03 6.84 0.37
C PRO A 69 25.65 5.53 1.08
#